data_AF-A0AAP4BWN1-F1
#
_entry.id   AF-A0AAP4BWN1-F1
#
_cell.length_a   1.000
_cell.length_b   1.000
_cell.length_c   1.000
_cell.angle_alpha   90.00
_cell.angle_beta   90.00
_cell.angle_gamma   90.00
#
_symmetry.space_group_name_H-M   'P 1'
#
loop_
_entity.id
_entity.type
_entity.pdbx_description
1 polymer ?
#
loop_
_entity_poly.entity_id
_entity_poly.type
_entity_poly.pdbx_seq_one_letter_code
_entity_poly.pdbx_strand_id
1 'polypeptide(L)' 'METQKLPARTYSVEEAAALIGVSRSLLYRQAAENKLPAGMGAIRIGTTTRFPKAAIDRLVGTEEAA' A
#
# COMPACT_ATOMS: atom_id res chain seq x y z
N MET A 1 3.35 -28.57 -1.36
CA MET A 1 4.48 -28.18 -2.25
C MET A 1 3.81 -27.36 -3.34
N GLU A 2 4.13 -26.11 -3.63
CA GLU A 2 5.43 -25.42 -3.74
C GLU A 2 5.27 -23.96 -3.25
N THR A 3 6.10 -23.46 -2.32
CA THR A 3 7.41 -22.80 -2.54
C THR A 3 7.38 -21.63 -3.53
N GLN A 4 7.05 -20.44 -3.02
CA GLN A 4 7.93 -19.26 -2.98
C GLN A 4 7.07 -18.02 -2.77
N LYS A 5 6.97 -17.60 -1.50
CA LYS A 5 6.54 -16.25 -1.13
C LYS A 5 7.66 -15.32 -1.62
N LEU A 6 7.63 -14.96 -2.91
CA LEU A 6 8.46 -13.92 -3.51
C LEU A 6 8.54 -12.76 -2.51
N PRO A 7 9.68 -12.05 -2.37
CA PRO A 7 9.75 -10.88 -1.52
C PRO A 7 8.61 -9.98 -1.98
N ALA A 8 7.57 -9.85 -1.15
CA ALA A 8 6.40 -9.07 -1.49
C ALA A 8 6.96 -7.68 -1.77
N ARG A 9 7.03 -7.31 -3.05
CA ARG A 9 7.47 -5.97 -3.43
C ARG A 9 6.56 -5.04 -2.65
N THR A 10 7.15 -4.23 -1.79
CA THR A 10 6.43 -3.34 -0.90
C THR A 10 6.83 -1.94 -1.27
N TYR A 11 5.85 -1.06 -1.29
CA TYR A 11 6.09 0.36 -1.45
C TYR A 11 6.21 1.01 -0.09
N SER A 12 7.14 1.96 0.02
CA SER A 12 7.19 2.88 1.13
C SER A 12 5.95 3.80 1.09
N VAL A 13 5.66 4.49 2.19
CA VAL A 13 4.55 5.47 2.22
C VAL A 13 4.71 6.51 1.13
N GLU A 14 5.93 6.97 0.87
CA GLU A 14 6.22 7.99 -0.15
C GLU A 14 5.92 7.49 -1.56
N GLU A 15 6.34 6.27 -1.88
CA GLU A 15 6.08 5.63 -3.17
C GLU A 15 4.59 5.35 -3.36
N ALA A 16 3.92 4.83 -2.33
CA ALA A 16 2.47 4.58 -2.38
C ALA A 16 1.68 5.89 -2.55
N ALA A 17 2.09 6.95 -1.86
CA ALA A 17 1.50 8.29 -1.98
C ALA A 17 1.65 8.85 -3.40
N ALA A 18 2.85 8.73 -3.97
CA ALA A 18 3.11 9.16 -5.35
C ALA A 18 2.30 8.35 -6.37
N LEU A 19 2.17 7.03 -6.18
CA LEU A 19 1.44 6.15 -7.09
C LEU A 19 -0.07 6.37 -7.04
N ILE A 20 -0.63 6.64 -5.86
CA ILE A 20 -2.08 6.87 -5.67
C ILE A 20 -2.45 8.34 -5.93
N GLY A 21 -1.48 9.24 -5.99
CA GLY A 21 -1.73 10.68 -6.17
C GLY A 21 -2.28 11.36 -4.91
N VAL A 22 -1.99 10.84 -3.72
CA VAL A 22 -2.44 11.43 -2.44
C VAL A 22 -1.26 11.89 -1.58
N SER A 23 -1.52 12.81 -0.65
CA SER A 23 -0.48 13.31 0.26
C SER A 23 -0.01 12.25 1.26
N ARG A 24 1.31 12.19 1.52
CA ARG A 24 1.93 11.32 2.54
C ARG A 24 1.24 11.42 3.91
N SER A 25 0.94 12.64 4.36
CA SER A 25 0.27 12.88 5.64
C SER A 25 -1.14 12.28 5.70
N LEU A 26 -1.87 12.29 4.58
CA LEU A 26 -3.19 11.69 4.48
C LEU A 26 -3.09 10.16 4.56
N LEU A 27 -2.11 9.57 3.89
CA LEU A 27 -1.82 8.14 3.91
C LEU A 27 -1.42 7.65 5.32
N TYR A 28 -0.56 8.40 6.02
CA TYR A 28 -0.22 8.14 7.42
C TYR A 28 -1.44 8.23 8.35
N ARG A 29 -2.27 9.26 8.15
CA ARG A 29 -3.49 9.47 8.93
C ARG A 29 -4.49 8.33 8.70
N GLN A 30 -4.73 7.93 7.46
CA GLN A 30 -5.60 6.79 7.14
C GLN A 30 -5.06 5.47 7.70
N ALA A 31 -3.74 5.26 7.66
CA ALA A 31 -3.10 4.11 8.27
C ALA A 31 -3.27 4.10 9.80
N ALA A 32 -3.15 5.26 10.46
CA ALA A 32 -3.36 5.40 11.90
C ALA A 32 -4.84 5.23 12.30
N GLU A 33 -5.77 5.75 11.49
CA GLU A 33 -7.22 5.63 11.70
C GLU A 33 -7.79 4.27 11.25
N ASN A 34 -6.95 3.36 10.73
CA ASN A 34 -7.37 2.07 10.15
C ASN A 34 -8.44 2.23 9.04
N LYS A 35 -8.41 3.37 8.34
CA LYS A 35 -9.33 3.74 7.24
C LYS A 35 -8.73 3.49 5.86
N LEU A 36 -7.71 2.64 5.78
CA LEU A 36 -7.15 2.25 4.50
C LEU A 36 -8.16 1.38 3.74
N PRO A 37 -8.26 1.52 2.41
CA PRO A 37 -9.14 0.70 1.59
C PRO A 37 -8.88 -0.80 1.83
N ALA A 38 -9.94 -1.60 1.78
CA ALA A 38 -9.88 -3.03 2.10
C ALA A 38 -8.81 -3.74 1.24
N GLY A 39 -7.86 -4.40 1.90
CA GLY A 39 -6.72 -5.06 1.25
C GLY A 39 -5.43 -4.23 1.21
N MET A 40 -5.50 -2.92 1.50
CA MET A 40 -4.35 -2.05 1.69
C MET A 40 -3.83 -2.16 3.13
N GLY A 41 -3.52 -3.38 3.56
CA GLY A 41 -2.98 -3.63 4.89
C GLY A 41 -1.61 -2.98 5.04
N ALA A 42 -1.50 -1.94 5.87
CA ALA A 42 -0.23 -1.34 6.20
C ALA A 42 0.63 -2.35 6.98
N ILE A 43 1.79 -2.69 6.45
CA ILE A 43 2.77 -3.56 7.08
C ILE A 43 3.78 -2.66 7.80
N ARG A 44 3.86 -2.77 9.12
CA ARG A 44 4.87 -2.06 9.90
C ARG A 44 6.12 -2.94 10.02
N ILE A 45 7.23 -2.48 9.48
CA ILE A 45 8.55 -3.14 9.57
C ILE A 45 9.45 -2.23 10.41
N GLY A 46 9.52 -2.52 11.71
CA GLY A 46 10.19 -1.66 12.68
C GLY A 46 9.54 -0.28 12.76
N THR A 47 10.31 0.76 12.43
CA THR A 47 9.85 2.16 12.39
C THR A 47 9.23 2.56 11.05
N THR A 48 9.34 1.71 10.02
CA THR A 48 8.89 2.03 8.66
C THR A 48 7.52 1.41 8.39
N THR A 49 6.61 2.20 7.81
CA THR A 49 5.34 1.70 7.26
C THR A 49 5.54 1.37 5.79
N ARG A 50 5.11 0.17 5.39
CA ARG A 50 5.17 -0.31 4.02
C ARG A 50 3.82 -0.84 3.57
N PHE A 51 3.56 -0.72 2.27
CA PHE A 51 2.33 -1.17 1.65
C PHE A 51 2.61 -2.30 0.65
N PRO A 52 1.82 -3.37 0.63
CA PRO A 52 1.97 -4.43 -0.36
C PRO A 52 1.80 -3.87 -1.78
N LYS A 53 2.74 -4.13 -2.70
CA LYS A 53 2.62 -3.72 -4.11
C LYS A 53 1.31 -4.19 -4.70
N ALA A 54 0.90 -5.44 -4.47
CA ALA A 54 -0.35 -5.98 -4.98
C ALA A 54 -1.60 -5.18 -4.55
N ALA A 55 -1.58 -4.56 -3.37
CA ALA A 55 -2.68 -3.71 -2.92
C ALA A 55 -2.66 -2.35 -3.61
N ILE A 56 -1.47 -1.74 -3.73
CA ILE A 56 -1.28 -0.47 -4.44
C ILE A 56 -1.60 -0.63 -5.93
N ASP A 57 -1.09 -1.67 -6.59
CA ASP A 57 -1.37 -2.00 -8.00
C ASP A 57 -2.87 -2.20 -8.24
N ARG A 58 -3.59 -2.83 -7.30
CA ARG A 58 -5.05 -2.92 -7.41
C ARG A 58 -5.70 -1.55 -7.30
N LEU A 59 -5.29 -0.70 -6.36
CA LEU A 59 -5.88 0.64 -6.23
C LEU A 59 -5.65 1.48 -7.48
N VAL A 60 -4.41 1.53 -7.95
CA VAL A 60 -4.01 2.31 -9.14
C VAL A 60 -4.59 1.71 -10.42
N GLY A 61 -4.63 0.38 -10.54
CA GLY A 61 -5.14 -0.34 -11.71
C GLY A 61 -6.65 -0.49 -11.77
N THR A 62 -7.39 -0.21 -10.69
CA THR A 62 -8.86 -0.17 -10.70
C THR A 62 -9.39 1.22 -11.06
N GLU A 63 -8.51 2.19 -11.34
CA GLU A 63 -8.86 3.55 -11.73
C GLU A 63 -8.97 3.73 -13.27
N GLU A 64 -9.29 2.66 -14.00
CA GLU A 64 -9.63 2.72 -15.45
C GLU A 64 -10.75 1.73 -15.82
N ALA A 65 -11.91 1.87 -15.19
CA ALA A 65 -13.16 1.34 -15.73
C ALA A 65 -14.31 2.28 -15.35
N ALA A 66 -14.33 3.45 -15.99
CA ALA A 66 -15.52 4.30 -16.13
C ALA A 66 -16.28 3.88 -17.38
#